data_AF-A0A2E4ZYS9-F1
#
_entry.id   AF-A0A2E4ZYS9-F1
#
_cell.length_a   1.000
_cell.length_b   1.000
_cell.length_c   1.000
_cell.angle_alpha   90.00
_cell.angle_beta   90.00
_cell.angle_gamma   90.00
#
_symmetry.space_group_name_H-M   'P 1'
#
loop_
_entity.id
_entity.type
_entity.pdbx_description
1 polymer ?
#
loop_
_entity_poly.entity_id
_entity_poly.type
_entity_poly.pdbx_seq_one_letter_code
_entity_poly.pdbx_strand_id
1 'polypeptide(L)' 'MSYSYKILTITPTGLRVGGDDQTAQLSESLEEKSNELGKKGWEMVTAVPTLSHGGAVSKIMAIFKRSTSANKS' A
#
# COMPACT_ATOMS: atom_id res chain seq x y z
N MET A 1 10.02 -20.80 8.91
CA MET A 1 8.75 -20.05 8.79
C MET A 1 8.43 -19.91 7.32
N SER A 2 7.19 -20.20 6.92
CA SER A 2 6.74 -19.94 5.55
C SER A 2 5.87 -18.67 5.54
N TYR A 3 5.98 -17.88 4.46
CA TYR A 3 5.32 -16.59 4.32
C TYR A 3 4.52 -16.56 3.02
N SER A 4 3.33 -15.98 3.06
CA SER A 4 2.62 -15.50 1.89
C SER A 4 2.92 -14.02 1.70
N TYR A 5 3.12 -13.60 0.46
CA TYR A 5 3.33 -12.20 0.09
C TYR A 5 2.14 -11.69 -0.72
N LYS A 6 1.83 -10.41 -0.53
CA LYS A 6 0.82 -9.68 -1.31
C LYS A 6 1.39 -8.33 -1.71
N ILE A 7 1.24 -7.98 -2.98
CA ILE A 7 1.67 -6.69 -3.53
C ILE A 7 0.42 -5.92 -3.93
N LEU A 8 0.32 -4.66 -3.49
CA LEU A 8 -0.75 -3.74 -3.85
C LEU A 8 -0.17 -2.53 -4.57
N THR A 9 -0.85 -2.06 -5.60
CA THR A 9 -0.58 -0.76 -6.21
C THR A 9 -1.74 0.16 -5.90
N ILE A 10 -1.44 1.30 -5.27
CA ILE A 10 -2.39 2.33 -4.89
C ILE A 10 -2.18 3.53 -5.79
N THR A 11 -3.25 3.99 -6.41
CA THR A 11 -3.25 5.14 -7.34
C THR A 11 -4.24 6.18 -6.80
N PRO A 12 -3.92 7.48 -6.86
CA PRO A 12 -4.89 8.51 -6.51
C PRO A 12 -6.10 8.42 -7.45
N THR A 13 -7.30 8.54 -6.90
CA THR A 13 -8.56 8.46 -7.64
C THR A 13 -9.04 9.85 -8.02
N GLY A 14 -9.14 10.17 -9.32
CA GLY A 14 -9.74 11.41 -9.81
C GLY A 14 -8.92 12.15 -10.87
N LEU A 15 -9.43 13.32 -11.27
CA LEU A 15 -8.71 14.27 -12.13
C LEU A 15 -7.44 14.77 -11.44
N ARG A 16 -6.45 15.17 -12.23
CA ARG A 16 -5.11 15.59 -11.79
C ARG A 16 -5.19 16.89 -10.98
N VAL A 17 -5.52 16.79 -9.69
CA VAL A 17 -5.41 17.87 -8.70
C VAL A 17 -3.93 18.01 -8.30
N GLY A 18 -3.54 19.11 -7.67
CA GLY A 18 -2.14 19.45 -7.39
C GLY A 18 -1.38 18.34 -6.63
N GLY A 19 -0.04 18.38 -6.68
CA GLY A 19 0.80 17.33 -6.09
C GLY A 19 0.57 17.06 -4.60
N ASP A 20 0.19 18.09 -3.84
CA ASP A 20 -0.13 17.97 -2.41
C ASP A 20 -1.43 17.16 -2.18
N ASP A 21 -2.46 17.40 -3.00
CA ASP A 21 -3.73 16.66 -2.94
C ASP A 21 -3.52 15.18 -3.27
N GLN A 22 -2.65 14.87 -4.24
CA GLN A 22 -2.34 13.48 -4.61
C GLN A 22 -1.65 12.72 -3.48
N THR A 23 -0.76 13.39 -2.74
CA THR A 23 -0.05 12.78 -1.61
C THR A 23 -1.01 12.49 -0.45
N ALA A 24 -1.95 13.39 -0.18
CA ALA A 24 -2.99 13.20 0.84
C ALA A 24 -3.90 12.01 0.48
N GLN A 25 -4.42 11.95 -0.75
CA GLN A 25 -5.27 10.85 -1.22
C GLN A 25 -4.56 9.49 -1.17
N LEU A 26 -3.28 9.46 -1.55
CA LEU A 26 -2.47 8.24 -1.49
C LEU A 26 -2.23 7.78 -0.06
N SER A 27 -2.02 8.71 0.86
CA SER A 27 -1.83 8.42 2.28
C SER A 27 -3.09 7.82 2.90
N GLU A 28 -4.25 8.44 2.66
CA GLU A 28 -5.56 7.95 3.11
C GLU A 28 -5.85 6.55 2.55
N SER A 29 -5.67 6.36 1.24
CA SER A 29 -5.88 5.06 0.58
C SER A 29 -4.95 3.98 1.12
N LEU A 30 -3.68 4.32 1.40
CA LEU A 30 -2.71 3.39 1.97
C LEU A 30 -3.08 3.02 3.40
N GLU A 31 -3.53 3.99 4.22
CA GLU A 31 -3.97 3.75 5.58
C GLU A 31 -5.15 2.77 5.63
N GLU A 32 -6.20 3.03 4.83
CA GLU A 32 -7.38 2.17 4.76
C GLU A 32 -7.01 0.73 4.38
N LYS A 33 -6.20 0.56 3.33
CA LYS A 33 -5.79 -0.76 2.85
C LYS A 33 -4.89 -1.49 3.85
N SER A 34 -4.01 -0.74 4.52
CA SER A 34 -3.12 -1.30 5.54
C SER A 34 -3.91 -1.80 6.75
N ASN A 35 -4.89 -1.02 7.21
CA ASN A 35 -5.77 -1.42 8.31
C ASN A 35 -6.64 -2.63 7.94
N GLU A 36 -7.18 -2.68 6.71
CA GLU A 36 -7.94 -3.83 6.20
C GLU A 36 -7.09 -5.11 6.17
N LEU A 37 -5.84 -4.99 5.71
CA LEU A 37 -4.89 -6.10 5.63
C LEU A 37 -4.35 -6.52 7.00
N GLY A 38 -4.10 -5.58 7.91
CA GLY A 38 -3.71 -5.83 9.29
C GLY A 38 -4.73 -6.70 10.03
N LYS A 39 -6.04 -6.40 9.88
CA LYS A 39 -7.13 -7.23 10.40
C LYS A 39 -7.13 -8.67 9.86
N LYS A 40 -6.53 -8.90 8.68
CA LYS A 40 -6.39 -10.20 8.01
C LYS A 40 -5.05 -10.90 8.32
N GLY A 41 -4.27 -10.35 9.26
CA GLY A 41 -2.97 -10.87 9.71
C GLY A 41 -1.81 -10.54 8.77
N TRP A 42 -1.97 -9.60 7.85
CA TRP A 42 -0.89 -9.14 6.98
C TRP A 42 -0.11 -8.02 7.65
N GLU A 43 1.22 -8.08 7.53
CA GLU A 43 2.17 -7.09 8.02
C GLU A 43 2.81 -6.38 6.82
N MET A 44 2.86 -5.05 6.86
CA MET A 44 3.50 -4.27 5.80
C MET A 44 5.02 -4.45 5.88
N VAL A 45 5.65 -4.78 4.77
CA VAL A 45 7.10 -4.93 4.63
C VAL A 45 7.73 -3.63 4.14
N THR A 46 7.14 -3.04 3.11
CA THR A 46 7.64 -1.80 2.52
C THR A 46 6.55 -1.13 1.66
N ALA A 47 6.67 0.18 1.48
CA ALA A 47 5.89 0.98 0.55
C ALA A 47 6.85 1.81 -0.30
N VAL A 48 6.78 1.64 -1.63
CA VAL A 48 7.64 2.32 -2.59
C VAL A 48 6.80 3.30 -3.41
N PRO A 49 7.01 4.62 -3.28
CA PRO A 49 6.34 5.60 -4.11
C PRO A 49 6.93 5.58 -5.53
N THR A 50 6.08 5.74 -6.54
CA THR A 50 6.50 5.95 -7.93
C THR A 50 6.28 7.41 -8.30
N LEU A 51 7.32 8.06 -8.80
CA LEU A 51 7.25 9.46 -9.23
C LEU A 51 6.78 9.56 -10.69
N SER A 52 5.97 10.58 -10.97
CA SER A 52 5.65 10.99 -12.34
C SER A 52 6.74 11.88 -12.93
N HIS A 53 6.73 12.06 -14.25
CA HIS A 53 7.57 13.05 -14.93
C HIS A 53 7.21 14.45 -14.38
N GLY A 54 8.09 15.00 -13.54
CA GLY A 54 7.85 16.22 -12.75
C GLY A 54 8.07 16.07 -11.24
N GLY A 55 8.37 14.87 -10.73
CA GLY A 55 8.72 14.65 -9.32
C GLY A 55 7.54 14.49 -8.36
N ALA A 56 6.30 14.63 -8.85
CA ALA A 56 5.11 14.37 -8.05
C ALA A 56 4.85 12.87 -7.87
N VAL A 57 4.45 12.46 -6.66
CA VAL A 57 4.11 11.06 -6.36
C VAL A 57 2.84 10.67 -7.13
N SER A 58 2.95 9.61 -7.93
CA SER A 58 1.89 9.17 -8.84
C SER A 58 1.18 7.91 -8.38
N LYS A 59 1.89 6.99 -7.72
CA LYS A 59 1.37 5.73 -7.19
C LYS A 59 2.21 5.28 -6.01
N ILE A 60 1.70 4.36 -5.21
CA ILE A 60 2.45 3.66 -4.16
C ILE A 60 2.34 2.15 -4.39
N MET A 61 3.46 1.46 -4.43
CA MET A 61 3.51 0.00 -4.39
C MET A 61 3.80 -0.46 -2.96
N ALA A 62 2.83 -1.11 -2.32
CA ALA A 62 2.96 -1.62 -0.97
C ALA A 62 3.07 -3.15 -0.98
N ILE A 63 4.06 -3.68 -0.27
CA ILE A 63 4.33 -5.11 -0.14
C ILE A 63 4.00 -5.53 1.28
N PHE A 64 3.21 -6.59 1.42
CA PHE A 64 2.81 -7.17 2.68
C PHE A 64 3.25 -8.62 2.75
N LYS A 65 3.55 -9.10 3.96
CA LYS A 65 3.80 -10.51 4.27
C LYS A 65 2.80 -11.00 5.31
N ARG A 66 2.56 -12.30 5.34
CA ARG A 66 1.82 -12.98 6.41
C ARG A 66 2.45 -14.33 6.69
N SER A 67 2.64 -14.68 7.97
CA SER A 67 3.08 -16.02 8.33
C SER A 67 2.00 -17.04 7.96
N THR A 68 2.37 -18.09 7.23
CA THR A 68 1.46 -19.21 6.91
C THR A 68 1.45 -20.26 8.01
N SER A 69 2.22 -20.05 9.09
CA SER A 69 2.43 -21.03 10.16
C SER A 69 1.32 -21.01 11.22
N ALA A 70 0.28 -20.20 11.05
CA ALA A 70 -0.76 -19.94 12.05
C ALA A 70 -2.04 -20.81 11.94
N ASN A 71 -2.10 -21.77 11.00
CA ASN A 71 -3.24 -22.69 10.86
C ASN A 71 -2.87 -24.15 11.17
N LYS A 72 -2.14 -24.35 12.27
CA LYS A 72 -2.10 -25.64 12.96
C LYS A 72 -2.53 -25.40 14.41
N SER A 73 -3.84 -25.34 14.62
CA SER A 73 -4.46 -25.62 15.91
C SER A 73 -5.58 -26.62 15.70
#